data_AF-A0A821VC17-F1
#
_entry.id   AF-A0A821VC17-F1
#
_cell.length_a   1.000
_cell.length_b   1.000
_cell.length_c   1.000
_cell.angle_alpha   90.00
_cell.angle_beta   90.00
_cell.angle_gamma   90.00
#
_symmetry.space_group_name_H-M   'P 1'
#
loop_
_entity.id
_entity.type
_entity.pdbx_description
1 polymer ?
#
loop_
_entity_poly.entity_id
_entity_poly.type
_entity_poly.pdbx_seq_one_letter_code
_entity_poly.pdbx_strand_id
1 'polypeptide(L)' 'TESEFFELLKIFFPTIYDVKYLMKSCKNLKGGLEEVAKQLEIERIGPQHQAGSDSLMTG' A
#
# COMPACT_ATOMS: atom_id res chain seq x y z
N THR A 1 -11.89 -16.14 -13.85
CA THR A 1 -11.61 -14.89 -14.60
C THR A 1 -11.23 -13.80 -13.60
N GLU A 2 -10.78 -12.63 -14.06
CA GLU A 2 -10.51 -11.49 -13.16
C GLU A 2 -11.77 -11.05 -12.39
N SER A 3 -12.94 -11.05 -13.05
CA SER A 3 -14.22 -10.72 -12.42
C SER A 3 -14.58 -11.65 -11.27
N GLU A 4 -14.47 -12.97 -11.46
CA GLU A 4 -14.73 -13.98 -10.41
C GLU A 4 -13.78 -13.82 -9.21
N PHE A 5 -12.51 -13.48 -9.47
CA PHE A 5 -11.56 -13.18 -8.41
C PHE A 5 -12.00 -11.96 -7.58
N PHE A 6 -12.39 -10.87 -8.23
CA PHE A 6 -12.82 -9.66 -7.53
C PHE A 6 -14.15 -9.83 -6.79
N GLU A 7 -15.06 -10.67 -7.29
CA GLU A 7 -16.28 -11.04 -6.57
C GLU A 7 -15.93 -11.73 -5.24
N LEU A 8 -15.04 -12.72 -5.28
CA LEU A 8 -14.58 -13.41 -4.06
C LEU A 8 -13.79 -12.46 -3.14
N LEU A 9 -12.92 -11.63 -3.71
CA LEU A 9 -12.10 -10.68 -2.96
C LEU A 9 -12.97 -9.71 -2.14
N LYS A 10 -14.05 -9.20 -2.71
CA LYS A 10 -14.99 -8.29 -2.02
C LYS A 10 -15.80 -8.96 -0.93
N ILE A 11 -15.96 -10.28 -0.97
CA ILE A 11 -16.61 -11.03 0.12
C ILE A 11 -15.69 -11.06 1.34
N PHE A 12 -14.41 -11.39 1.16
CA PHE A 12 -13.45 -11.49 2.26
C PHE A 12 -12.92 -10.13 2.73
N PHE A 13 -12.75 -9.19 1.81
CA PHE A 13 -12.22 -7.85 2.06
C PHE A 13 -13.15 -6.80 1.45
N PRO A 14 -14.28 -6.47 2.12
CA PRO A 14 -15.29 -5.56 1.58
C PRO A 14 -14.76 -4.14 1.31
N THR A 15 -13.68 -3.75 1.97
CA THR A 15 -13.04 -2.46 1.82
C THR A 15 -11.53 -2.66 1.73
N ILE A 16 -10.95 -2.28 0.60
CA ILE A 16 -9.51 -2.31 0.34
C ILE A 16 -9.09 -0.92 -0.13
N TYR A 17 -8.07 -0.37 0.52
CA TYR A 17 -7.37 0.83 0.06
C TYR A 17 -5.98 0.42 -0.39
N ASP A 18 -5.75 0.44 -1.69
CA ASP A 18 -4.42 0.28 -2.25
C ASP A 18 -3.74 1.66 -2.25
N VAL A 19 -2.80 1.87 -1.32
CA VAL A 19 -2.03 3.12 -1.20
C VAL A 19 -1.36 3.48 -2.53
N LYS A 20 -0.81 2.50 -3.25
CA LYS A 20 -0.17 2.72 -4.55
C LYS A 20 -1.18 3.21 -5.59
N TYR A 21 -2.41 2.70 -5.55
CA TYR A 21 -3.48 3.18 -6.41
C TYR A 21 -3.89 4.62 -6.04
N LEU A 22 -4.09 4.90 -4.74
CA LEU A 22 -4.48 6.24 -4.25
C LEU A 22 -3.46 7.32 -4.59
N MET A 23 -2.16 6.98 -4.58
CA MET A 23 -1.08 7.89 -4.97
C MET A 23 -1.24 8.46 -6.39
N LYS A 24 -1.96 7.79 -7.30
CA LYS A 24 -2.23 8.34 -8.65
C LYS A 24 -2.99 9.66 -8.60
N SER A 25 -3.73 9.91 -7.52
CA SER A 25 -4.45 11.17 -7.26
C SER A 25 -3.60 12.20 -6.50
N CYS A 26 -2.39 11.85 -6.07
CA CYS A 26 -1.47 12.70 -5.33
C CYS A 26 -0.31 13.14 -6.24
N LYS A 27 -0.40 14.33 -6.84
CA LYS A 27 0.56 14.83 -7.85
C LYS A 27 2.05 14.73 -7.44
N ASN A 28 2.32 14.84 -6.14
CA ASN A 28 3.68 14.88 -5.60
C ASN A 28 4.14 13.56 -4.97
N LEU A 29 3.28 12.54 -4.92
CA LEU A 29 3.63 11.23 -4.37
C LEU A 29 3.86 10.22 -5.49
N LYS A 30 5.09 9.71 -5.56
CA LYS A 30 5.50 8.75 -6.59
C LYS A 30 6.61 7.87 -6.06
N GLY A 31 6.75 6.70 -6.66
CA GLY A 31 7.79 5.75 -6.29
C GLY A 31 7.28 4.53 -5.54
N GLY A 32 8.21 3.72 -5.05
CA GLY A 32 7.93 2.56 -4.18
C GLY A 32 7.59 2.96 -2.74
N LEU A 33 7.21 1.99 -1.91
CA LEU A 33 6.82 2.22 -0.51
C LEU A 33 7.90 3.00 0.28
N GLU A 34 9.16 2.63 0.12
CA GLU A 34 10.31 3.29 0.77
C GLU A 34 10.49 4.75 0.32
N GLU A 35 10.29 5.03 -0.97
CA GLU A 35 10.44 6.38 -1.52
C GLU A 35 9.30 7.30 -1.04
N VAL A 36 8.09 6.74 -0.93
CA VAL A 36 6.91 7.45 -0.43
C VAL A 36 7.02 7.73 1.06
N ALA A 37 7.49 6.75 1.86
CA ALA A 37 7.75 6.97 3.28
C ALA A 37 8.74 8.11 3.50
N LYS A 38 9.81 8.19 2.70
CA LYS A 38 10.76 9.31 2.74
C LYS A 38 10.12 10.65 2.35
N GLN A 39 9.28 10.68 1.32
CA GLN A 39 8.56 11.90 0.91
C GLN A 39 7.58 12.41 1.98
N LEU A 40 7.03 11.51 2.79
CA LEU A 40 6.10 11.79 3.87
C LEU A 40 6.77 11.91 5.25
N GLU A 41 8.10 11.81 5.31
CA GLU A 41 8.88 11.86 6.56
C GLU A 41 8.46 10.78 7.59
N ILE A 42 8.06 9.60 7.11
CA ILE A 42 7.70 8.45 7.95
C ILE A 42 8.98 7.66 8.28
N GLU A 43 9.25 7.46 9.57
CA GLU A 43 10.37 6.65 10.03
C GLU A 43 10.03 5.15 10.01
N ARG A 44 10.92 4.36 9.42
CA ARG A 44 10.78 2.90 9.38
C ARG A 44 11.12 2.28 10.74
N ILE A 45 10.25 1.38 11.20
CA ILE A 45 10.53 0.48 12.33
C ILE A 45 10.72 -0.94 11.80
N GLY A 46 11.89 -1.52 12.05
CA GLY A 46 12.24 -2.88 11.62
C GLY A 46 12.92 -2.97 10.25
N PRO A 47 13.26 -4.19 9.80
CA PRO A 47 14.01 -4.42 8.57
C PRO A 47 13.17 -4.21 7.31
N GLN A 48 13.76 -3.53 6.31
CA GLN A 48 13.18 -3.38 4.98
C GLN A 48 12.98 -4.74 4.30
N HIS A 49 11.95 -4.86 3.46
CA HIS A 49 11.62 -6.10 2.73
C HIS A 49 11.15 -7.25 3.63
N GLN A 50 10.65 -6.93 4.82
CA GLN A 50 9.92 -7.87 5.66
C GLN A 50 8.47 -7.42 5.79
N ALA A 51 7.54 -8.37 5.61
CA ALA A 51 6.12 -8.09 5.59
C ALA A 51 5.63 -7.32 6.83
N GLY A 52 6.20 -7.59 8.01
CA GLY A 52 5.84 -6.88 9.25
C GLY A 52 6.29 -5.42 9.29
N SER A 53 7.51 -5.11 8.84
CA SER A 53 7.98 -3.72 8.78
C SER A 53 7.28 -2.95 7.67
N ASP A 54 7.08 -3.59 6.51
CA ASP A 54 6.44 -2.96 5.36
C ASP A 54 4.93 -2.76 5.58
N SER A 55 4.26 -3.65 6.32
CA SER A 55 2.85 -3.45 6.69
C SER A 55 2.69 -2.28 7.66
N LEU A 56 3.60 -2.11 8.62
CA LEU A 56 3.61 -0.97 9.52
C LEU A 56 3.84 0.34 8.77
N MET A 57 4.70 0.37 7.76
CA MET A 57 4.88 1.57 6.93
C MET A 57 3.69 1.87 6.01
N THR A 58 2.84 0.87 5.73
CA THR A 58 1.69 1.03 4.84
C THR A 58 0.49 1.66 5.59
N GLY A 59 0.41 1.46 6.91
CA GLY A 59 -0.65 2.00 7.77
C GLY A 59 -0.42 3.45 8.14
#